data_AF-A0AAF0QUH8-F1
#
_entry.id   AF-A0AAF0QUH8-F1
#
_cell.length_a   1.000
_cell.length_b   1.000
_cell.length_c   1.000
_cell.angle_alpha   90.00
_cell.angle_beta   90.00
_cell.angle_gamma   90.00
#
_symmetry.space_group_name_H-M   'P 1'
#
loop_
_entity.id
_entity.type
_entity.pdbx_description
1 polymer ?
#
loop_
_entity_poly.entity_id
_entity_poly.type
_entity_poly.pdbx_seq_one_letter_code
_entity_poly.pdbx_strand_id
1 'polypeptide(L)'
;MFEKSYNATYIALIPKKTGAKELKDFRPISLIGSFYKLISKVLTERLKRVVDKLVDKQQMAFIKGRQIIDAVLIANEAIDSRVTQKYPGILCKLDIEKAYDHVNWEFILSMLSQMGFGGSWTSWIKFCISTVKFSILINESPEGFFNAHRGIRQGDPLSPFLFIIAMEGLNNMLNIAKITGRIQGFEVSKVAENSVEITHLQYVDDTLIFCGAEEEQLLIIRLILVYFEAISGLHINWNKSHLYPINVVLEMDHLSQILGGAIGTFFFLKR
;
A
#
# COMPACT_ATOMS: atom_id res chain seq x y z
N MET A 1 -9.35 -13.49 28.18
CA MET A 1 -10.05 -12.19 28.12
C MET A 1 -8.99 -11.14 28.41
N PHE A 2 -8.62 -10.31 27.43
CA PHE A 2 -7.56 -9.30 27.62
C PHE A 2 -8.18 -8.04 28.25
N GLU A 3 -7.60 -7.55 29.33
CA GLU A 3 -8.05 -6.32 30.00
C GLU A 3 -7.77 -5.11 29.10
N LYS A 4 -8.75 -4.23 28.90
CA LYS A 4 -8.65 -3.07 28.00
C LYS A 4 -7.57 -2.06 28.44
N SER A 5 -7.17 -2.09 29.70
CA SER A 5 -6.14 -1.22 30.29
C SER A 5 -4.74 -1.43 29.67
N TYR A 6 -4.43 -2.62 29.16
CA TYR A 6 -3.10 -2.94 28.63
C TYR A 6 -2.85 -2.45 27.19
N ASN A 7 -3.86 -1.93 26.49
CA ASN A 7 -3.75 -1.44 25.12
C ASN A 7 -3.68 0.10 25.01
N ALA A 8 -3.13 0.74 26.04
CA ALA A 8 -2.75 2.15 25.98
C ALA A 8 -1.49 2.33 25.11
N THR A 9 -1.45 3.38 24.31
CA THR A 9 -0.34 3.72 23.41
C THR A 9 -0.03 5.20 23.53
N TYR A 10 1.24 5.52 23.71
CA TYR A 10 1.71 6.90 23.67
C TYR A 10 2.16 7.24 22.24
N ILE A 11 1.76 8.40 21.74
CA ILE A 11 2.20 8.90 20.43
C ILE A 11 3.33 9.88 20.66
N ALA A 12 4.52 9.50 20.24
CA ALA A 12 5.68 10.39 20.15
C ALA A 12 5.72 11.05 18.76
N LEU A 13 5.93 12.36 18.70
CA LEU A 13 6.03 13.11 17.44
C LEU A 13 7.50 13.30 17.08
N ILE A 14 7.99 12.59 16.06
CA ILE A 14 9.36 12.72 15.58
C ILE A 14 9.41 13.73 14.43
N PRO A 15 10.24 14.79 14.50
CA PRO A 15 10.39 15.73 13.39
C PRO A 15 10.92 15.04 12.14
N LYS A 16 10.30 15.30 10.98
CA LYS A 16 10.79 14.85 9.65
C LYS A 16 11.91 15.74 9.12
N LYS A 17 12.00 16.99 9.59
CA LYS A 17 12.98 18.00 9.16
C LYS A 17 13.35 18.92 10.31
N THR A 18 14.50 19.57 10.21
CA THR A 18 14.95 20.60 11.15
C THR A 18 13.98 21.80 11.13
N GLY A 19 13.61 22.30 12.32
CA GLY A 19 12.68 23.44 12.43
C GLY A 19 11.23 23.10 12.08
N ALA A 20 10.78 21.87 12.30
CA ALA A 20 9.39 21.45 12.11
C ALA A 20 8.42 22.35 12.90
N LYS A 21 7.41 22.89 12.23
CA LYS A 21 6.41 23.80 12.83
C LYS A 21 4.97 23.29 12.70
N GLU A 22 4.67 22.56 11.63
CA GLU A 22 3.32 22.07 11.36
C GLU A 22 3.20 20.57 11.69
N LEU A 23 1.99 20.10 12.05
CA LEU A 23 1.75 18.68 12.35
C LEU A 23 2.20 17.72 11.23
N LYS A 24 2.07 18.14 9.96
CA LYS A 24 2.50 17.35 8.79
C LYS A 24 4.03 17.10 8.76
N ASP A 25 4.79 17.97 9.42
CA ASP A 25 6.25 17.89 9.53
C ASP A 25 6.68 16.87 10.59
N PHE A 26 5.76 16.29 11.35
CA PHE A 26 6.04 15.26 12.33
C PHE A 26 5.59 13.89 11.82
N ARG A 27 6.30 12.85 12.26
CA ARG A 27 5.97 11.44 12.09
C ARG A 27 5.49 10.90 13.43
N PRO A 28 4.23 10.46 13.56
CA PRO A 28 3.74 9.87 14.80
C PRO A 28 4.29 8.45 14.96
N ILE A 29 4.97 8.18 16.07
CA ILE A 29 5.40 6.83 16.45
C ILE A 29 4.58 6.38 17.66
N SER A 30 3.98 5.20 17.54
CA SER A 30 3.28 4.54 18.64
C SER A 30 4.29 3.84 19.56
N LEU A 31 4.43 4.35 20.78
CA LEU A 31 5.10 3.68 21.88
C LEU A 31 4.08 2.79 22.58
N ILE A 32 4.21 1.50 22.34
CA ILE A 32 3.21 0.51 22.75
C ILE A 32 3.71 -0.23 24.00
N GLY A 33 2.79 -0.50 24.93
CA GLY A 33 3.10 -1.27 26.15
C GLY A 33 3.73 -2.63 25.84
N SER A 34 4.74 -3.01 26.63
CA SER A 34 5.54 -4.23 26.43
C SER A 34 4.70 -5.50 26.37
N PHE A 35 3.67 -5.61 27.22
CA PHE A 35 2.77 -6.75 27.24
C PHE A 35 1.96 -6.89 25.95
N TYR A 36 1.33 -5.81 25.48
CA TYR A 36 0.66 -5.84 24.18
C TYR A 36 1.66 -6.14 23.05
N LYS A 37 2.85 -5.54 23.09
CA LYS A 37 3.88 -5.74 22.05
C LYS A 37 4.25 -7.22 21.93
N LEU A 38 4.29 -7.96 23.05
CA LEU A 38 4.49 -9.41 23.04
C LEU A 38 3.33 -10.13 22.33
N ILE A 39 2.07 -9.79 22.64
CA ILE A 39 0.89 -10.39 22.00
C ILE A 39 0.91 -10.13 20.49
N SER A 40 1.06 -8.88 20.08
CA SER A 40 1.16 -8.50 18.67
C SER A 40 2.30 -9.25 17.97
N LYS A 41 3.46 -9.36 18.63
CA LYS A 41 4.60 -10.09 18.09
C LYS A 41 4.29 -11.57 17.88
N VAL A 42 3.63 -12.23 18.85
CA VAL A 42 3.20 -13.64 18.70
C VAL A 42 2.24 -13.81 17.53
N LEU A 43 1.25 -12.91 17.38
CA LEU A 43 0.32 -12.94 16.25
C LEU A 43 1.04 -12.73 14.92
N THR A 44 1.99 -11.79 14.88
CA THR A 44 2.83 -11.50 13.73
C THR A 44 3.65 -12.71 13.30
N GLU A 45 4.33 -13.38 14.23
CA GLU A 45 5.15 -14.57 13.91
C GLU A 45 4.32 -15.76 13.41
N ARG A 46 3.04 -15.84 13.81
CA ARG A 46 2.11 -16.83 13.25
C ARG A 46 1.63 -16.43 11.86
N LEU A 47 1.25 -15.17 11.65
CA LEU A 47 0.80 -14.65 10.36
C LEU A 47 1.88 -14.79 9.27
N LYS A 48 3.15 -14.53 9.62
CA LYS A 48 4.30 -14.72 8.73
C LYS A 48 4.40 -16.11 8.10
N ARG A 49 3.86 -17.15 8.74
CA ARG A 49 3.91 -18.53 8.22
C ARG A 49 2.97 -18.76 7.04
N VAL A 50 1.95 -17.93 6.89
CA VAL A 50 0.91 -18.10 5.89
C VAL A 50 0.83 -16.93 4.92
N VAL A 51 1.31 -15.74 5.29
CA VAL A 51 1.12 -14.51 4.52
C VAL A 51 1.63 -14.58 3.08
N ASP A 52 2.72 -15.28 2.80
CA ASP A 52 3.25 -15.48 1.44
C ASP A 52 2.26 -16.21 0.51
N LYS A 53 1.36 -17.02 1.07
CA LYS A 53 0.30 -17.72 0.34
C LYS A 53 -0.97 -16.88 0.18
N LEU A 54 -1.08 -15.79 0.92
CA LEU A 54 -2.27 -14.95 0.99
C LEU A 54 -2.14 -13.69 0.13
N VAL A 55 -0.91 -13.20 -0.07
CA VAL A 55 -0.65 -12.02 -0.88
C VAL A 55 -0.03 -12.41 -2.21
N ASP A 56 -0.46 -11.70 -3.26
CA ASP A 56 -0.03 -11.97 -4.62
C ASP A 56 1.46 -11.72 -4.81
N LYS A 57 2.03 -12.33 -5.85
CA LYS A 57 3.46 -12.27 -6.12
C LYS A 57 3.95 -10.85 -6.36
N GLN A 58 3.07 -9.92 -6.74
CA GLN A 58 3.33 -8.52 -7.04
C GLN A 58 3.55 -7.67 -5.77
N GLN A 59 3.24 -8.21 -4.58
CA GLN A 59 3.57 -7.60 -3.29
C GLN A 59 5.02 -7.92 -2.90
N MET A 60 5.89 -6.92 -2.90
CA MET A 60 7.33 -7.10 -2.70
C MET A 60 7.78 -6.91 -1.24
N ALA A 61 6.96 -6.26 -0.41
CA ALA A 61 7.35 -5.88 0.94
C ALA A 61 6.89 -6.86 2.03
N PHE A 62 7.68 -6.98 3.10
CA PHE A 62 7.40 -7.74 4.32
C PHE A 62 7.17 -9.26 4.18
N ILE A 63 7.28 -9.80 2.97
CA ILE A 63 7.22 -11.24 2.70
C ILE A 63 8.63 -11.84 2.72
N LYS A 64 8.81 -12.93 3.45
CA LYS A 64 10.11 -13.61 3.54
C LYS A 64 10.51 -14.12 2.16
N GLY A 65 11.70 -13.74 1.70
CA GLY A 65 12.26 -14.17 0.42
C GLY A 65 12.00 -13.23 -0.74
N ARG A 66 11.20 -12.16 -0.56
CA ARG A 66 11.00 -11.10 -1.56
C ARG A 66 11.86 -9.90 -1.19
N GLN A 67 12.66 -9.40 -2.14
CA GLN A 67 13.56 -8.28 -1.91
C GLN A 67 13.12 -7.04 -2.68
N ILE A 68 13.44 -5.85 -2.15
CA ILE A 68 13.16 -4.59 -2.85
C ILE A 68 13.87 -4.51 -4.21
N ILE A 69 15.05 -5.13 -4.33
CA ILE A 69 15.81 -5.15 -5.57
C ILE A 69 15.07 -5.93 -6.67
N ASP A 70 14.28 -6.94 -6.32
CA ASP A 70 13.47 -7.69 -7.27
C ASP A 70 12.39 -6.79 -7.87
N ALA A 71 11.72 -5.98 -7.04
CA ALA A 71 10.73 -5.00 -7.49
C ALA A 71 11.30 -4.02 -8.52
N VAL A 72 12.49 -3.48 -8.21
CA VAL A 72 13.19 -2.53 -9.08
C VAL A 72 13.62 -3.21 -10.38
N LEU A 73 14.14 -4.43 -10.31
CA LEU A 73 14.55 -5.19 -11.49
C LEU A 73 13.36 -5.49 -12.41
N ILE A 74 12.24 -5.96 -11.86
CA ILE A 74 11.02 -6.26 -12.63
C ILE A 74 10.49 -4.97 -13.27
N ALA A 75 10.44 -3.87 -12.53
CA ALA A 75 9.99 -2.58 -13.07
C ALA A 75 10.88 -2.11 -14.23
N ASN A 76 12.21 -2.20 -14.08
CA ASN A 76 13.16 -1.82 -15.11
C ASN A 76 13.00 -2.69 -16.37
N GLU A 77 12.92 -4.01 -16.22
CA GLU A 77 12.74 -4.91 -17.37
C GLU A 77 11.40 -4.68 -18.08
N ALA A 78 10.33 -4.43 -17.32
CA ALA A 78 9.02 -4.08 -17.89
C ALA A 78 9.07 -2.79 -18.73
N ILE A 79 9.75 -1.76 -18.21
CA ILE A 79 9.94 -0.48 -18.90
C ILE A 79 10.81 -0.68 -20.16
N ASP A 80 11.96 -1.33 -20.03
CA ASP A 80 12.91 -1.56 -21.13
C ASP A 80 12.28 -2.39 -22.25
N SER A 81 11.48 -3.39 -21.89
CA SER A 81 10.68 -4.18 -22.83
C SER A 81 9.70 -3.28 -23.60
N ARG A 82 8.88 -2.48 -22.91
CA ARG A 82 7.92 -1.56 -23.54
C ARG A 82 8.61 -0.53 -24.44
N VAL A 83 9.75 0.04 -23.99
CA VAL A 83 10.58 0.95 -24.80
C VAL A 83 11.08 0.26 -26.07
N THR A 84 11.60 -0.97 -25.94
CA THR A 84 12.11 -1.75 -27.08
C THR A 84 11.02 -2.05 -28.11
N GLN A 85 9.82 -2.39 -27.64
CA GLN A 85 8.67 -2.66 -28.50
C GLN A 85 8.11 -1.40 -29.18
N LYS A 86 8.49 -0.20 -28.71
CA LYS A 86 7.98 1.11 -29.17
C LYS A 86 6.46 1.28 -29.04
N TYR A 87 5.81 0.48 -28.18
CA TYR A 87 4.40 0.66 -27.86
C TYR A 87 4.23 1.78 -26.82
N PRO A 88 3.29 2.72 -27.01
CA PRO A 88 2.95 3.71 -25.99
C PRO A 88 2.49 3.04 -24.70
N GLY A 89 2.90 3.58 -23.56
CA GLY A 89 2.45 3.10 -22.26
C GLY A 89 2.65 4.16 -21.17
N ILE A 90 2.03 3.93 -20.01
CA ILE A 90 2.11 4.83 -18.87
C ILE A 90 2.49 4.02 -17.63
N LEU A 91 3.54 4.48 -16.94
CA LEU A 91 3.84 4.07 -15.57
C LEU A 91 3.21 5.08 -14.60
N CYS A 92 2.29 4.62 -13.77
CA CYS A 92 1.73 5.40 -12.69
C CYS A 92 2.44 5.03 -11.39
N LYS A 93 3.10 6.00 -10.76
CA LYS A 93 3.60 5.87 -9.39
C LYS A 93 2.59 6.51 -8.44
N LEU A 94 1.95 5.71 -7.61
CA LEU A 94 0.97 6.13 -6.62
C LEU A 94 1.61 6.19 -5.23
N ASP A 95 1.27 7.23 -4.47
CA ASP A 95 1.60 7.42 -3.05
C ASP A 95 0.30 7.34 -2.23
N ILE A 96 0.27 6.54 -1.16
CA ILE A 96 -0.91 6.40 -0.29
C ILE A 96 -0.80 7.38 0.89
N GLU A 97 -1.79 8.24 1.06
CA GLU A 97 -1.79 9.24 2.13
C GLU A 97 -1.96 8.59 3.51
N LYS A 98 -0.91 8.72 4.34
CA LYS A 98 -0.94 8.35 5.77
C LYS A 98 -1.62 7.00 5.96
N ALA A 99 -1.19 6.00 5.19
CA ALA A 99 -1.86 4.72 5.07
C ALA A 99 -2.25 4.08 6.41
N TYR A 100 -1.40 4.24 7.42
CA TYR A 100 -1.61 3.66 8.73
C TYR A 100 -2.68 4.41 9.53
N ASP A 101 -2.95 5.69 9.26
CA ASP A 101 -3.90 6.47 10.05
C ASP A 101 -5.36 6.29 9.57
N HIS A 102 -5.56 5.88 8.31
CA HIS A 102 -6.87 5.93 7.66
C HIS A 102 -7.52 4.57 7.39
N VAL A 103 -6.76 3.47 7.42
CA VAL A 103 -7.29 2.15 7.03
C VAL A 103 -8.53 1.74 7.85
N ASN A 104 -9.57 1.32 7.16
CA ASN A 104 -10.82 0.88 7.76
C ASN A 104 -10.66 -0.51 8.40
N TRP A 105 -11.00 -0.62 9.68
CA TRP A 105 -10.89 -1.87 10.42
C TRP A 105 -11.82 -2.97 9.88
N GLU A 106 -13.07 -2.64 9.57
CA GLU A 106 -14.02 -3.62 9.07
C GLU A 106 -13.60 -4.15 7.70
N PHE A 107 -12.92 -3.33 6.89
CA PHE A 107 -12.29 -3.79 5.65
C PHE A 107 -11.20 -4.84 5.91
N ILE A 108 -10.25 -4.57 6.83
CA ILE A 108 -9.22 -5.55 7.21
C ILE A 108 -9.84 -6.85 7.73
N LEU A 109 -10.85 -6.75 8.59
CA LEU A 109 -11.52 -7.91 9.18
C LEU A 109 -12.27 -8.73 8.12
N SER A 110 -12.91 -8.05 7.16
CA SER A 110 -13.56 -8.69 6.01
C SER A 110 -12.54 -9.42 5.14
N MET A 111 -11.41 -8.78 4.81
CA MET A 111 -10.32 -9.40 4.05
C MET A 111 -9.79 -10.66 4.75
N LEU A 112 -9.53 -10.59 6.05
CA LEU A 112 -9.12 -11.77 6.83
C LEU A 112 -10.17 -12.89 6.80
N SER A 113 -11.45 -12.54 6.94
CA SER A 113 -12.53 -13.53 6.85
C SER A 113 -12.58 -14.21 5.48
N GLN A 114 -12.45 -13.44 4.39
CA GLN A 114 -12.45 -13.96 3.02
C GLN A 114 -11.21 -14.82 2.72
N MET A 115 -10.07 -14.50 3.34
CA MET A 115 -8.84 -15.30 3.31
C MET A 115 -8.93 -16.59 4.15
N GLY A 116 -10.08 -16.87 4.78
CA GLY A 116 -10.33 -18.10 5.52
C GLY A 116 -9.83 -18.09 6.97
N PHE A 117 -9.48 -16.93 7.53
CA PHE A 117 -9.15 -16.85 8.95
C PHE A 117 -10.39 -17.09 9.81
N GLY A 118 -10.29 -18.04 10.75
CA GLY A 118 -11.39 -18.36 11.66
C GLY A 118 -11.76 -17.21 12.60
N GLY A 119 -13.01 -17.23 13.10
CA GLY A 119 -13.58 -16.15 13.92
C GLY A 119 -12.76 -15.77 15.15
N SER A 120 -12.07 -16.74 15.78
CA SER A 120 -11.15 -16.46 16.91
C SER A 120 -9.98 -15.57 16.50
N TRP A 121 -9.38 -15.84 15.33
CA TRP A 121 -8.26 -15.04 14.81
C TRP A 121 -8.72 -13.62 14.49
N THR A 122 -9.82 -13.50 13.75
CA THR A 122 -10.43 -12.21 13.41
C THR A 122 -10.79 -11.41 14.66
N SER A 123 -11.29 -12.08 15.71
CA SER A 123 -11.57 -11.44 17.00
C SER A 123 -10.32 -10.94 17.71
N TRP A 124 -9.21 -11.68 17.66
CA TRP A 124 -7.93 -11.22 18.22
C TRP A 124 -7.38 -10.01 17.47
N ILE A 125 -7.44 -10.03 16.13
CA ILE A 125 -7.03 -8.87 15.32
C ILE A 125 -7.93 -7.66 15.62
N LYS A 126 -9.27 -7.86 15.65
CA LYS A 126 -10.23 -6.81 16.01
C LYS A 126 -9.90 -6.22 17.38
N PHE A 127 -9.62 -7.06 18.38
CA PHE A 127 -9.20 -6.58 19.69
C PHE A 127 -7.93 -5.72 19.61
N CYS A 128 -6.90 -6.19 18.88
CA CYS A 128 -5.63 -5.49 18.76
C CYS A 128 -5.76 -4.09 18.15
N ILE A 129 -6.57 -3.94 17.10
CA ILE A 129 -6.71 -2.68 16.38
C ILE A 129 -7.76 -1.74 17.00
N SER A 130 -8.86 -2.26 17.54
CA SER A 130 -10.02 -1.45 17.94
C SER A 130 -10.06 -1.02 19.41
N THR A 131 -9.30 -1.66 20.29
CA THR A 131 -9.32 -1.34 21.73
C THR A 131 -8.24 -0.35 22.17
N VAL A 132 -7.50 0.21 21.21
CA VAL A 132 -6.40 1.13 21.49
C VAL A 132 -6.92 2.43 22.06
N LYS A 133 -6.27 2.88 23.14
CA LYS A 133 -6.35 4.26 23.63
C LYS A 133 -5.04 4.98 23.37
N PHE A 134 -5.11 6.14 22.73
CA PHE A 134 -3.96 6.96 22.42
C PHE A 134 -3.84 8.13 23.38
N SER A 135 -2.61 8.49 23.73
CA SER A 135 -2.25 9.71 24.44
C SER A 135 -1.05 10.34 23.75
N ILE A 136 -1.04 11.68 23.59
CA ILE A 136 0.05 12.37 22.88
C ILE A 136 1.12 12.74 23.90
N LEU A 137 2.39 12.46 23.58
CA LEU A 137 3.50 12.95 24.41
C LEU A 137 3.84 14.39 24.02
N ILE A 138 3.60 15.32 24.94
CA ILE A 138 4.01 16.72 24.84
C ILE A 138 5.10 16.94 25.88
N ASN A 139 6.32 17.27 25.45
CA ASN A 139 7.49 17.40 26.32
C ASN A 139 7.65 16.18 27.26
N GLU A 140 7.57 14.97 26.69
CA GLU A 140 7.69 13.68 27.40
C GLU A 140 6.57 13.37 28.41
N SER A 141 5.58 14.26 28.55
CA SER A 141 4.41 14.06 29.41
C SER A 141 3.19 13.64 28.59
N PRO A 142 2.43 12.60 29.01
CA PRO A 142 1.23 12.15 28.31
C PRO A 142 0.06 13.11 28.52
N GLU A 143 -0.50 13.60 27.42
CA GLU A 143 -1.60 14.56 27.43
C GLU A 143 -2.87 13.95 26.85
N GLY A 144 -3.88 13.83 27.71
CA GLY A 144 -5.21 13.32 27.39
C GLY A 144 -5.23 11.85 26.94
N PHE A 145 -6.45 11.30 26.82
CA PHE A 145 -6.68 10.02 26.14
C PHE A 145 -7.79 10.17 25.12
N PHE A 146 -7.59 9.59 23.95
CA PHE A 146 -8.61 9.48 22.91
C PHE A 146 -8.62 8.08 22.32
N ASN A 147 -9.77 7.67 21.77
CA ASN A 147 -9.91 6.40 21.09
C ASN A 147 -9.67 6.61 19.58
N ALA A 148 -9.18 5.57 18.91
CA ALA A 148 -9.26 5.50 17.46
C ALA A 148 -10.57 4.83 17.01
N HIS A 149 -10.93 5.10 15.76
CA HIS A 149 -12.07 4.46 15.08
C HIS A 149 -11.67 3.81 13.75
N ARG A 150 -10.42 4.04 13.32
CA ARG A 150 -9.78 3.52 12.12
C ARG A 150 -8.26 3.64 12.31
N GLY A 151 -7.51 3.09 11.36
CA GLY A 151 -6.06 3.16 11.36
C GLY A 151 -5.40 2.05 12.20
N ILE A 152 -4.15 1.75 11.87
CA ILE A 152 -3.28 0.79 12.52
C ILE A 152 -2.04 1.51 13.05
N ARG A 153 -1.39 0.95 14.06
CA ARG A 153 -0.33 1.65 14.78
C ARG A 153 1.00 1.62 14.05
N GLN A 154 1.59 2.78 13.79
CA GLN A 154 2.98 2.90 13.35
C GLN A 154 3.95 2.52 14.48
N GLY A 155 4.70 1.43 14.30
CA GLY A 155 5.60 0.87 15.32
C GLY A 155 5.10 -0.45 15.95
N ASP A 156 3.86 -0.84 15.66
CA ASP A 156 3.32 -2.15 16.01
C ASP A 156 3.83 -3.23 15.04
N PRO A 157 4.42 -4.35 15.51
CA PRO A 157 4.89 -5.43 14.65
C PRO A 157 3.83 -6.01 13.70
N LEU A 158 2.56 -5.96 14.10
CA LEU A 158 1.44 -6.53 13.35
C LEU A 158 0.98 -5.60 12.21
N SER A 159 1.06 -4.29 12.39
CA SER A 159 0.52 -3.30 11.45
C SER A 159 1.02 -3.45 10.01
N PRO A 160 2.34 -3.64 9.74
CA PRO A 160 2.80 -3.84 8.36
C PRO A 160 2.10 -5.00 7.64
N PHE A 161 1.81 -6.10 8.35
CA PHE A 161 1.14 -7.26 7.77
C PHE A 161 -0.35 -7.04 7.55
N LEU A 162 -1.02 -6.30 8.44
CA LEU A 162 -2.41 -5.90 8.22
C LEU A 162 -2.54 -4.91 7.07
N PHE A 163 -1.54 -4.05 6.88
CA PHE A 163 -1.50 -3.12 5.78
C PHE A 163 -1.37 -3.82 4.43
N ILE A 164 -0.44 -4.77 4.28
CA ILE A 164 -0.33 -5.53 3.02
C ILE A 164 -1.60 -6.37 2.74
N ILE A 165 -2.28 -6.88 3.77
CA ILE A 165 -3.58 -7.56 3.61
C ILE A 165 -4.66 -6.59 3.11
N ALA A 166 -4.65 -5.34 3.55
CA ALA A 166 -5.55 -4.32 3.02
C ALA A 166 -5.21 -3.99 1.55
N MET A 167 -3.92 -3.85 1.23
CA MET A 167 -3.44 -3.59 -0.14
C MET A 167 -3.73 -4.74 -1.11
N GLU A 168 -3.85 -5.97 -0.61
CA GLU A 168 -4.28 -7.13 -1.40
C GLU A 168 -5.67 -6.93 -2.02
N GLY A 169 -6.52 -6.08 -1.40
CA GLY A 169 -7.79 -5.69 -2.00
C GLY A 169 -7.62 -4.94 -3.33
N LEU A 170 -6.67 -3.99 -3.39
CA LEU A 170 -6.34 -3.28 -4.64
C LEU A 170 -5.74 -4.23 -5.66
N ASN A 171 -4.83 -5.10 -5.21
CA ASN A 171 -4.19 -6.14 -6.04
C ASN A 171 -5.24 -7.02 -6.74
N ASN A 172 -6.22 -7.51 -5.99
CA ASN A 172 -7.31 -8.32 -6.51
C ASN A 172 -8.16 -7.58 -7.55
N MET A 173 -8.50 -6.31 -7.32
CA MET A 173 -9.28 -5.52 -8.28
C MET A 173 -8.51 -5.31 -9.60
N LEU A 174 -7.20 -5.01 -9.52
CA LEU A 174 -6.34 -4.86 -10.70
C LEU A 174 -6.20 -6.20 -11.45
N ASN A 175 -6.03 -7.31 -10.73
CA ASN A 175 -5.95 -8.64 -11.33
C ASN A 175 -7.27 -9.04 -12.03
N ILE A 176 -8.43 -8.71 -11.46
CA ILE A 176 -9.72 -8.92 -12.12
C ILE A 176 -9.80 -8.11 -13.42
N ALA A 177 -9.42 -6.83 -13.38
CA ALA A 177 -9.40 -6.00 -14.59
C ALA A 177 -8.45 -6.54 -15.66
N LYS A 178 -7.28 -7.06 -15.26
CA LYS A 178 -6.34 -7.73 -16.16
C LYS A 178 -6.95 -8.96 -16.81
N ILE A 179 -7.46 -9.90 -16.01
CA ILE A 179 -7.99 -11.18 -16.49
C ILE A 179 -9.21 -10.97 -17.40
N THR A 180 -9.98 -9.91 -17.16
CA THR A 180 -11.13 -9.53 -18.00
C THR A 180 -10.74 -8.72 -19.24
N GLY A 181 -9.45 -8.51 -19.49
CA GLY A 181 -8.94 -7.77 -20.66
C GLY A 181 -9.22 -6.27 -20.63
N ARG A 182 -9.57 -5.72 -19.46
CA ARG A 182 -9.95 -4.33 -19.25
C ARG A 182 -8.75 -3.40 -19.05
N ILE A 183 -7.66 -3.95 -18.52
CA ILE A 183 -6.36 -3.28 -18.47
C ILE A 183 -5.29 -4.23 -19.00
N GLN A 184 -4.23 -3.65 -19.56
CA GLN A 184 -3.06 -4.39 -20.04
C GLN A 184 -1.80 -3.80 -19.44
N GLY A 185 -1.03 -4.66 -18.78
CA GLY A 185 0.26 -4.35 -18.19
C GLY A 185 1.39 -4.33 -19.20
N PHE A 186 2.61 -4.29 -18.69
CA PHE A 186 3.83 -4.36 -19.48
C PHE A 186 4.37 -5.79 -19.49
N GLU A 187 4.90 -6.24 -20.61
CA GLU A 187 5.55 -7.54 -20.70
C GLU A 187 6.96 -7.49 -20.15
N VAL A 188 7.29 -8.44 -19.27
CA VAL A 188 8.64 -8.70 -18.79
C VAL A 188 9.17 -9.90 -19.58
N SER A 189 10.34 -9.75 -20.22
CA SER A 189 10.97 -10.65 -21.21
C SER A 189 10.67 -10.33 -22.68
N LYS A 190 11.73 -10.38 -23.50
CA LYS A 190 11.70 -10.16 -24.96
C LYS A 190 11.32 -11.41 -25.76
N VAL A 191 11.27 -12.57 -25.12
CA VAL A 191 10.96 -13.86 -25.77
C VAL A 191 9.49 -14.21 -25.50
N ALA A 192 8.68 -14.19 -26.57
CA ALA A 192 7.23 -14.34 -26.50
C ALA A 192 6.76 -15.57 -25.69
N GLU A 193 7.50 -16.68 -25.76
CA GLU A 193 7.16 -17.95 -25.10
C GLU A 193 7.24 -17.91 -23.55
N ASN A 194 7.90 -16.90 -22.96
CA ASN A 194 8.04 -16.74 -21.50
C ASN A 194 7.72 -15.32 -21.02
N SER A 195 6.95 -14.55 -21.79
CA SER A 195 6.58 -13.19 -21.39
C SER A 195 5.64 -13.21 -20.19
N VAL A 196 5.95 -12.41 -19.17
CA VAL A 196 5.09 -12.23 -17.99
C VAL A 196 4.56 -10.81 -18.00
N GLU A 197 3.25 -10.67 -18.12
CA GLU A 197 2.61 -9.37 -18.07
C GLU A 197 2.45 -8.88 -16.62
N ILE A 198 3.02 -7.72 -16.33
CA ILE A 198 2.96 -7.04 -15.04
C ILE A 198 2.09 -5.79 -15.18
N THR A 199 0.94 -5.78 -14.47
CA THR A 199 0.05 -4.60 -14.40
C THR A 199 0.38 -3.72 -13.21
N HIS A 200 1.01 -4.25 -12.17
CA HIS A 200 1.35 -3.47 -10.99
C HIS A 200 2.45 -4.15 -10.15
N LEU A 201 3.12 -3.35 -9.34
CA LEU A 201 4.07 -3.77 -8.32
C LEU A 201 3.83 -2.93 -7.05
N GLN A 202 3.77 -3.59 -5.90
CA GLN A 202 3.55 -2.92 -4.62
C GLN A 202 4.77 -3.09 -3.73
N TYR A 203 5.22 -1.98 -3.15
CA TYR A 203 6.24 -1.96 -2.12
C TYR A 203 5.80 -1.05 -0.98
N VAL A 204 5.25 -1.65 0.08
CA VAL A 204 4.69 -0.89 1.20
C VAL A 204 3.67 0.13 0.67
N ASP A 205 3.93 1.42 0.84
CA ASP A 205 3.08 2.56 0.48
C ASP A 205 3.32 3.05 -0.96
N ASP A 206 4.40 2.64 -1.61
CA ASP A 206 4.64 2.89 -3.04
C ASP A 206 3.91 1.82 -3.88
N THR A 207 3.05 2.25 -4.79
CA THR A 207 2.41 1.36 -5.77
C THR A 207 2.74 1.82 -7.18
N LEU A 208 3.32 0.94 -7.98
CA LEU A 208 3.51 1.14 -9.41
C LEU A 208 2.38 0.44 -10.17
N ILE A 209 1.74 1.13 -11.10
CA ILE A 209 0.79 0.55 -12.06
C ILE A 209 1.34 0.78 -13.45
N PHE A 210 1.38 -0.29 -14.24
CA PHE A 210 1.80 -0.30 -15.64
C PHE A 210 0.55 -0.50 -16.49
N CYS A 211 0.31 0.40 -17.43
CA CYS A 211 -0.87 0.34 -18.28
C CYS A 211 -0.59 0.85 -19.69
N GLY A 212 -1.41 0.44 -20.66
CA GLY A 212 -1.40 1.04 -21.98
C GLY A 212 -1.78 2.52 -21.94
N ALA A 213 -1.50 3.24 -23.03
CA ALA A 213 -1.78 4.67 -23.12
C ALA A 213 -3.21 4.98 -23.61
N GLU A 214 -4.14 4.03 -23.49
CA GLU A 214 -5.53 4.22 -23.88
C GLU A 214 -6.36 4.84 -22.74
N GLU A 215 -7.17 5.84 -23.08
CA GLU A 215 -8.09 6.52 -22.15
C GLU A 215 -8.97 5.54 -21.35
N GLU A 216 -9.49 4.49 -22.00
CA GLU A 216 -10.34 3.50 -21.36
C GLU A 216 -9.63 2.80 -20.19
N GLN A 217 -8.35 2.44 -20.34
CA GLN A 217 -7.58 1.81 -19.27
C GLN A 217 -7.43 2.74 -18.06
N LEU A 218 -7.14 4.03 -18.29
CA LEU A 218 -6.96 5.02 -17.23
C LEU A 218 -8.28 5.30 -16.50
N LEU A 219 -9.41 5.31 -17.21
CA LEU A 219 -10.75 5.39 -16.61
C LEU A 219 -11.04 4.19 -15.71
N ILE A 220 -10.70 2.98 -16.16
CA ILE A 220 -10.88 1.75 -15.37
C ILE A 220 -10.00 1.77 -14.12
N ILE A 221 -8.73 2.16 -14.26
CA ILE A 221 -7.81 2.30 -13.11
C ILE A 221 -8.35 3.35 -12.14
N ARG A 222 -8.80 4.51 -12.63
CA ARG A 222 -9.42 5.55 -11.79
C ARG A 222 -10.62 5.02 -11.02
N LEU A 223 -11.50 4.26 -11.67
CA LEU A 223 -12.67 3.65 -11.02
C LEU A 223 -12.26 2.65 -9.93
N ILE A 224 -11.27 1.79 -10.22
CA ILE A 224 -10.71 0.85 -9.25
C ILE A 224 -10.16 1.58 -8.03
N LEU A 225 -9.37 2.64 -8.24
CA LEU A 225 -8.79 3.43 -7.16
C LEU A 225 -9.89 4.07 -6.32
N VAL A 226 -10.87 4.75 -6.94
CA VAL A 226 -11.99 5.38 -6.21
C VAL A 226 -12.78 4.35 -5.38
N TYR A 227 -13.06 3.18 -5.95
CA TYR A 227 -13.76 2.11 -5.23
C TYR A 227 -12.93 1.57 -4.07
N PHE A 228 -11.63 1.33 -4.30
CA PHE A 228 -10.69 0.91 -3.27
C PHE A 228 -10.60 1.93 -2.13
N GLU A 229 -10.47 3.23 -2.42
CA GLU A 229 -10.46 4.30 -1.42
C GLU A 229 -11.73 4.27 -0.57
N ALA A 230 -12.89 4.13 -1.22
CA ALA A 230 -14.19 4.14 -0.55
C ALA A 230 -14.38 2.98 0.43
N ILE A 231 -13.94 1.77 0.09
CA ILE A 231 -14.12 0.59 0.95
C ILE A 231 -13.00 0.42 1.97
N SER A 232 -11.76 0.75 1.61
CA SER A 232 -10.58 0.50 2.44
C SER A 232 -10.25 1.66 3.37
N GLY A 233 -10.69 2.88 3.03
CA GLY A 233 -10.26 4.11 3.68
C GLY A 233 -8.81 4.50 3.40
N LEU A 234 -8.09 3.78 2.53
CA LEU A 234 -6.74 4.14 2.09
C LEU A 234 -6.84 5.10 0.90
N HIS A 235 -6.36 6.33 1.07
CA HIS A 235 -6.51 7.39 0.07
C HIS A 235 -5.24 7.59 -0.78
N ILE A 236 -5.41 7.89 -2.06
CA ILE A 236 -4.30 8.20 -2.97
C ILE A 236 -3.93 9.68 -2.82
N ASN A 237 -2.64 9.93 -2.61
CA ASN A 237 -2.08 11.26 -2.55
C ASN A 237 -1.72 11.76 -3.94
N TRP A 238 -2.67 12.40 -4.62
CA TRP A 238 -2.47 12.91 -5.98
C TRP A 238 -1.38 13.98 -6.09
N ASN A 239 -1.09 14.72 -5.00
CA ASN A 239 0.01 15.69 -4.98
C ASN A 239 1.41 15.05 -5.00
N LYS A 240 1.49 13.75 -4.70
CA LYS A 240 2.74 12.97 -4.71
C LYS A 240 2.74 11.84 -5.73
N SER A 241 1.59 11.58 -6.34
CA SER A 241 1.44 10.56 -7.37
C SER A 241 1.78 11.15 -8.73
N HIS A 242 2.49 10.37 -9.54
CA HIS A 242 3.01 10.82 -10.83
C HIS A 242 2.70 9.81 -11.92
N LEU A 243 2.43 10.31 -13.12
CA LEU A 243 2.31 9.50 -14.33
C LEU A 243 3.53 9.78 -15.21
N TYR A 244 4.14 8.72 -15.72
CA TYR A 244 5.31 8.80 -16.56
C TYR A 244 5.02 8.15 -17.91
N PRO A 245 5.05 8.93 -19.01
CA PRO A 245 4.88 8.36 -20.34
C PRO A 245 6.11 7.53 -20.73
N ILE A 246 5.85 6.36 -21.31
CA ILE A 246 6.82 5.46 -21.91
C ILE A 246 6.59 5.47 -23.41
N ASN A 247 7.64 5.76 -24.17
CA ASN A 247 7.58 6.10 -25.60
C ASN A 247 6.72 7.35 -25.87
N VAL A 248 6.30 7.54 -27.12
CA VAL A 248 5.46 8.67 -27.52
C VAL A 248 4.02 8.39 -27.12
N VAL A 249 3.53 9.10 -26.11
CA VAL A 249 2.13 9.09 -25.68
C VAL A 249 1.48 10.39 -26.12
N LEU A 250 0.44 10.28 -26.94
CA LEU A 250 -0.37 11.43 -27.36
C LEU A 250 -1.29 11.85 -26.21
N GLU A 251 -1.58 13.16 -26.13
CA GLU A 251 -2.57 13.70 -25.17
C GLU A 251 -2.30 13.37 -23.70
N MET A 252 -1.03 13.31 -23.30
CA MET A 252 -0.63 12.96 -21.93
C MET A 252 -1.28 13.86 -20.86
N ASP A 253 -1.50 15.15 -21.17
CA ASP A 253 -2.21 16.08 -20.28
C ASP A 253 -3.66 15.64 -20.00
N HIS A 254 -4.37 15.16 -21.02
CA HIS A 254 -5.74 14.62 -20.87
C HIS A 254 -5.74 13.32 -20.06
N LEU A 255 -4.82 12.40 -20.38
CA LEU A 255 -4.68 11.14 -19.64
C LEU A 255 -4.31 11.35 -18.16
N SER A 256 -3.46 12.35 -17.88
CA SER A 256 -3.12 12.79 -16.53
C SER A 256 -4.33 13.34 -15.77
N GLN A 257 -5.22 14.10 -16.43
CA GLN A 257 -6.44 14.62 -15.80
C GLN A 257 -7.45 13.52 -15.45
N ILE A 258 -7.56 12.48 -16.28
CA ILE A 258 -8.43 11.32 -15.99
C ILE A 258 -8.03 10.64 -14.68
N LEU A 259 -6.73 10.38 -14.51
CA LEU A 259 -6.26 9.68 -13.32
C LEU A 259 -6.08 10.61 -12.11
N GLY A 260 -5.58 11.84 -12.32
CA GLY A 260 -5.43 12.90 -11.34
C GLY A 260 -4.00 13.19 -10.86
N GLY A 261 -2.97 12.49 -11.35
CA GLY A 261 -1.57 12.65 -10.92
C GLY A 261 -0.77 13.59 -11.83
N ALA A 262 0.30 14.17 -11.30
CA ALA A 262 1.17 15.06 -12.08
C ALA A 262 1.99 14.28 -13.13
N ILE A 263 2.30 14.90 -14.27
CA ILE A 263 3.18 14.29 -15.26
C ILE A 263 4.62 14.39 -14.78
N GLY A 264 5.27 13.24 -14.61
CA GLY A 264 6.68 13.14 -14.28
C GLY A 264 7.54 12.91 -15.51
N THR A 265 8.81 13.30 -15.43
CA THR A 265 9.83 12.99 -16.44
C THR A 265 10.71 11.84 -15.97
N PHE A 266 10.88 10.81 -16.79
CA PHE A 266 11.83 9.72 -16.52
C PHE A 266 13.27 10.26 -16.55
N PHE A 267 13.95 10.24 -15.41
CA PHE A 267 15.37 10.63 -15.31
C PHE A 267 16.33 9.48 -14.99
N PHE A 268 15.84 8.25 -14.83
CA PHE A 268 16.67 7.08 -14.54
C PHE A 268 16.45 6.02 -15.61
N LEU A 269 17.54 5.33 -16.00
CA LEU A 269 17.66 4.22 -16.98
C LEU A 269 18.10 4.58 -18.41
N LYS A 270 18.85 5.67 -18.61
CA LYS A 270 19.82 5.77 -19.71
C LYS A 270 21.24 5.68 -19.16
N ARG A 271 21.69 4.48 -18.79
CA ARG A 271 23.11 4.14 -18.69
C ARG A 271 23.31 2.71 -19.15
#